data_AF-A0A6C0UUA1-F1
#
_entry.id   AF-A0A6C0UUA1-F1
#
_cell.length_a   1.000
_cell.length_b   1.000
_cell.length_c   1.000
_cell.angle_alpha   90.00
_cell.angle_beta   90.00
_cell.angle_gamma   90.00
#
_symmetry.space_group_name_H-M   'P 1'
#
loop_
_entity.id
_entity.type
_entity.pdbx_description
1 polymer ?
#
loop_
_entity_poly.entity_id
_entity_poly.type
_entity_poly.pdbx_seq_one_letter_code
_entity_poly.pdbx_strand_id
1 'polypeptide(L)'
;MSKGERRKVGERGQVTIPKELRERFGIKGGDDVVIHEEAGKLVIERSITREELAAGYRQRAQRTRELANELEGVSTEADEHLGDAPEW
;
A
#
# COMPACT_ATOMS: atom_id res chain seq x y z
N MET A 1 -9.29 3.60 19.90
CA MET A 1 -8.71 4.93 20.22
C MET A 1 -7.19 4.82 20.17
N SER A 2 -6.50 5.35 19.15
CA SER A 2 -5.04 5.36 19.19
C SER A 2 -4.61 6.31 20.30
N LYS A 3 -3.88 5.80 21.29
CA LYS A 3 -3.34 6.59 22.40
C LYS A 3 -2.33 7.58 21.80
N GLY A 4 -2.72 8.85 21.67
CA GLY A 4 -1.80 9.91 21.26
C GLY A 4 -0.74 10.10 22.35
N GLU A 5 0.53 10.05 21.97
CA GLU A 5 1.63 10.33 22.89
C GLU A 5 2.08 11.79 22.72
N ARG A 6 2.14 12.55 23.81
CA ARG A 6 2.59 13.94 23.77
C ARG A 6 4.12 13.97 23.66
N ARG A 7 4.64 14.69 22.67
CA ARG A 7 6.08 14.95 22.52
C ARG A 7 6.33 16.45 22.57
N LYS A 8 7.47 16.84 23.15
CA LYS A 8 7.93 18.22 23.13
C LYS A 8 8.71 18.44 21.83
N VAL A 9 8.43 19.54 21.15
CA VAL A 9 9.26 20.00 20.03
C VAL A 9 10.56 20.56 20.62
N GLY A 10 11.70 20.07 20.14
CA GLY A 10 13.01 20.58 20.55
C GLY A 10 13.24 22.01 20.04
N GLU A 11 14.24 22.70 20.60
CA GLU A 11 14.55 24.11 20.25
C GLU A 11 14.83 24.32 18.75
N ARG A 12 15.29 23.26 18.07
CA ARG A 12 15.56 23.26 16.62
C ARG A 12 14.33 22.91 15.76
N GLY A 13 13.14 22.83 16.34
CA GLY A 13 11.92 22.44 15.64
C GLY A 13 11.74 20.93 15.42
N GLN A 14 12.65 20.10 15.94
CA GLN A 14 12.61 18.65 15.77
C GLN A 14 11.60 17.98 16.72
N VAL A 15 10.84 17.00 16.21
CA VAL A 15 9.98 16.12 17.01
C VAL A 15 10.36 14.66 16.78
N THR A 16 10.44 13.89 17.86
CA THR A 16 10.78 12.47 17.78
C THR A 16 9.54 11.63 17.49
N ILE A 17 9.59 10.83 16.42
CA ILE A 17 8.55 9.85 16.12
C ILE A 17 8.71 8.63 17.06
N PRO A 18 7.69 8.28 17.87
CA PRO A 18 7.71 7.11 18.74
C PRO A 18 8.09 5.82 17.99
N LYS A 19 8.82 4.91 18.68
CA LYS A 19 9.33 3.67 18.08
C LYS A 19 8.20 2.82 17.47
N GLU A 20 7.08 2.67 18.17
CA GLU A 20 5.94 1.89 17.70
C GLU A 20 5.36 2.43 16.39
N LEU A 21 5.30 3.77 16.23
CA LEU A 21 4.84 4.39 14.98
C LEU A 21 5.87 4.19 13.87
N ARG A 22 7.16 4.35 14.17
CA ARG A 22 8.23 4.09 13.19
C ARG A 22 8.18 2.67 12.66
N GLU A 23 8.01 1.68 13.52
CA GLU A 23 7.92 0.27 13.12
C GLU A 23 6.65 0.00 12.31
N ARG A 24 5.50 0.49 12.75
CA ARG A 24 4.23 0.29 12.04
C ARG A 24 4.19 0.93 10.66
N PHE A 25 4.80 2.09 10.50
CA PHE A 25 4.86 2.82 9.22
C PHE A 25 6.16 2.58 8.44
N GLY A 26 7.05 1.72 8.94
CA GLY A 26 8.31 1.36 8.27
C GLY A 26 9.29 2.51 8.09
N ILE A 27 9.32 3.48 9.00
CA ILE A 27 10.22 4.64 8.98
C ILE A 27 11.50 4.33 9.76
N LYS A 28 12.65 4.36 9.09
CA LYS A 28 13.97 4.11 9.65
C LYS A 28 14.76 5.42 9.82
N GLY A 29 15.84 5.36 10.60
CA GLY A 29 16.74 6.51 10.76
C GLY A 29 17.45 6.80 9.44
N GLY A 30 17.33 8.03 8.94
CA GLY A 30 17.88 8.45 7.65
C GLY A 30 16.88 8.44 6.49
N ASP A 31 15.65 7.96 6.71
CA ASP A 31 14.60 8.00 5.69
C ASP A 31 14.09 9.44 5.49
N ASP A 32 13.82 9.79 4.23
CA ASP A 32 13.10 11.02 3.90
C ASP A 32 11.60 10.86 4.13
N VAL A 33 10.98 11.90 4.68
CA VAL A 33 9.54 11.99 4.92
C VAL A 33 8.98 13.24 4.29
N VAL A 34 7.73 13.16 3.83
CA VAL A 34 6.97 14.32 3.35
C VAL A 34 6.15 14.84 4.52
N ILE A 35 6.27 16.13 4.82
CA ILE A 35 5.51 16.80 5.87
C ILE A 35 4.61 17.84 5.19
N HIS A 36 3.31 17.77 5.40
CA HIS A 36 2.35 18.70 4.84
C HIS A 36 1.14 18.89 5.77
N GLU A 37 0.28 19.86 5.44
CA GLU A 37 -0.98 20.09 6.14
C GLU A 37 -2.13 19.39 5.41
N GLU A 38 -2.94 18.63 6.15
CA GLU A 38 -4.18 18.05 5.66
C GLU A 38 -5.27 18.19 6.72
N ALA A 39 -6.41 18.80 6.36
CA ALA A 39 -7.55 19.01 7.26
C ALA A 39 -7.18 19.62 8.62
N GLY A 40 -6.29 20.63 8.62
CA GLY A 40 -5.82 21.32 9.82
C GLY A 40 -4.88 20.48 10.71
N LYS A 41 -4.34 19.38 10.18
CA LYS A 41 -3.39 18.50 10.89
C LYS A 41 -2.06 18.47 10.15
N LEU A 42 -0.98 18.39 10.93
CA LEU A 42 0.34 18.09 10.39
C LEU A 42 0.43 16.59 10.09
N VAL A 43 0.56 16.24 8.82
CA VAL A 43 0.68 14.86 8.35
C VAL A 43 2.14 14.59 7.97
N ILE A 44 2.63 13.42 8.36
CA ILE A 44 3.97 12.94 8.02
C ILE A 44 3.80 11.62 7.29
N GLU A 45 4.29 11.56 6.06
CA GLU A 45 4.22 10.39 5.20
C GLU A 45 5.62 9.92 4.83
N ARG A 46 5.79 8.61 4.66
CA ARG A 46 7.03 8.06 4.12
C ARG A 46 7.19 8.52 2.68
N SER A 47 8.35 9.07 2.32
CA SER A 47 8.64 9.37 0.92
C SER A 47 8.74 8.06 0.15
N ILE A 48 7.81 7.82 -0.79
CA ILE A 48 7.91 6.70 -1.72
C ILE A 48 8.59 7.24 -2.96
N THR A 49 9.73 6.66 -3.33
CA THR A 49 10.41 7.03 -4.56
C THR A 49 9.58 6.59 -5.77
N ARG A 50 9.71 7.32 -6.89
CA ARG A 50 9.06 6.93 -8.16
C ARG A 50 9.44 5.52 -8.60
N GLU A 51 10.66 5.08 -8.28
CA GLU A 51 11.17 3.75 -8.59
C GLU A 51 10.49 2.66 -7.76
N GLU A 52 10.31 2.88 -6.46
CA GLU A 52 9.56 1.97 -5.59
C GLU A 52 8.09 1.84 -6.01
N LEU A 53 7.49 2.96 -6.41
CA LEU A 53 6.12 2.95 -6.94
C LEU A 53 6.04 2.15 -8.25
N ALA A 54 6.97 2.38 -9.17
CA ALA A 54 7.06 1.66 -10.43
C ALA A 54 7.29 0.15 -10.22
N ALA A 55 8.17 -0.22 -9.28
CA ALA A 55 8.38 -1.61 -8.89
C ALA A 55 7.09 -2.27 -8.36
N GLY A 56 6.32 -1.54 -7.54
CA GLY A 56 5.02 -1.99 -7.06
C GLY A 56 4.01 -2.25 -8.19
N TYR A 57 3.98 -1.39 -9.23
CA TYR A 57 3.14 -1.63 -10.41
C TYR A 57 3.59 -2.85 -11.22
N ARG A 58 4.91 -3.01 -11.43
CA ARG A 58 5.48 -4.16 -12.14
C ARG A 58 5.10 -5.47 -11.46
N GLN A 59 5.23 -5.54 -10.13
CA GLN A 59 4.89 -6.74 -9.36
C GLN A 59 3.39 -7.07 -9.45
N ARG A 60 2.50 -6.07 -9.34
CA ARG A 60 1.05 -6.28 -9.50
C ARG A 60 0.70 -6.80 -10.88
N ALA A 61 1.24 -6.20 -11.93
CA ALA A 61 1.00 -6.63 -13.30
C ALA A 61 1.45 -8.08 -13.54
N GLN A 62 2.60 -8.47 -12.98
CA GLN A 62 3.08 -9.86 -13.03
C GLN A 62 2.11 -10.82 -12.35
N ARG A 63 1.69 -10.52 -11.11
CA ARG A 63 0.75 -11.34 -10.37
C ARG A 63 -0.59 -11.51 -11.10
N THR A 64 -1.12 -10.44 -11.68
CA THR A 64 -2.36 -10.51 -12.48
C THR A 64 -2.19 -11.41 -13.70
N ARG A 65 -1.03 -11.38 -14.37
CA ARG A 65 -0.74 -12.26 -15.51
C ARG A 65 -0.67 -13.73 -15.07
N GLU A 66 -0.01 -14.01 -13.95
CA GLU A 66 0.08 -15.37 -13.40
C GLU A 66 -1.31 -15.93 -13.05
N LEU A 67 -2.15 -15.13 -12.39
CA LEU A 67 -3.55 -15.48 -12.11
C LEU A 67 -4.37 -15.71 -13.39
N ALA A 68 -4.19 -14.86 -14.40
CA ALA A 68 -4.90 -15.03 -15.68
C ALA A 68 -4.51 -16.35 -16.37
N ASN A 69 -3.22 -16.69 -16.39
CA ASN A 69 -2.74 -17.96 -16.94
C ASN A 69 -3.27 -19.17 -16.15
N GLU A 70 -3.36 -19.05 -14.81
CA GLU A 70 -3.92 -20.11 -13.97
C GLU A 70 -5.41 -20.33 -14.24
N LEU A 71 -6.17 -19.25 -14.43
CA LEU A 71 -7.61 -19.29 -14.68
C LEU A 71 -7.98 -19.64 -16.13
N GLU A 72 -7.04 -19.50 -17.07
CA GLU A 72 -7.24 -19.83 -18.49
C GLU A 72 -7.70 -21.28 -18.68
N GLY A 73 -7.21 -22.21 -17.85
CA GLY A 73 -7.64 -23.62 -17.88
C GLY A 73 -8.99 -23.92 -17.22
N VAL A 74 -9.47 -23.02 -16.35
CA VAL A 74 -10.73 -23.23 -15.58
C VAL A 74 -11.96 -22.86 -16.39
N SER A 75 -11.82 -21.94 -17.36
CA SER A 75 -12.92 -21.52 -18.25
C SER A 75 -13.41 -22.66 -19.13
N THR A 76 -12.51 -23.51 -19.64
CA THR A 76 -12.86 -24.59 -20.58
C THR A 76 -13.66 -25.71 -19.91
N GLU A 77 -13.35 -26.07 -18.66
CA GLU A 77 -14.11 -27.10 -17.92
C GLU A 77 -15.51 -26.62 -17.51
N ALA A 78 -15.70 -25.33 -17.25
CA ALA A 78 -17.00 -24.78 -16.88
C ALA A 78 -17.98 -24.69 -18.07
N ASP A 79 -17.48 -24.38 -19.27
CA ASP A 79 -18.29 -24.32 -20.49
C ASP A 79 -18.71 -25.71 -20.99
N GLU A 80 -17.95 -26.78 -20.71
CA GLU A 80 -18.31 -28.17 -21.07
C GLU A 80 -19.50 -28.73 -20.28
N HIS A 81 -19.87 -28.13 -19.14
CA HIS A 81 -21.01 -28.57 -18.31
C HIS A 81 -22.22 -27.64 -18.33
N LEU A 82 -22.11 -26.48 -18.99
CA LEU A 82 -23.24 -25.60 -19.27
C LEU A 82 -23.82 -25.99 -20.63
N GLY A 83 -24.73 -26.98 -20.63
CA GLY A 83 -25.53 -27.28 -21.81
C GLY A 83 -26.24 -26.04 -22.35
N ASP A 84 -26.55 -26.05 -23.66
CA ASP A 84 -27.11 -24.92 -24.40
C ASP A 84 -28.18 -24.16 -23.58
N ALA A 85 -28.00 -22.84 -23.47
CA ALA A 85 -28.96 -21.98 -22.81
C ALA A 85 -30.35 -22.17 -23.46
N PRO A 86 -31.44 -22.36 -22.70
CA PRO A 86 -32.74 -22.60 -23.29
C PRO A 86 -33.19 -21.39 -24.11
N GLU A 87 -33.54 -21.61 -25.38
CA GLU A 87 -34.17 -20.59 -26.23
C GLU A 87 -35.63 -20.41 -25.79
N TRP A 88 -35.90 -19.34 -25.06
CA TRP A 88 -37.25 -18.84 -24.80
C TRP A 88 -37.38 -17.38 -25.25
#